data_AF-A0A1I0Q285-F1
#
_entry.id   AF-A0A1I0Q285-F1
#
_cell.length_a   1.000
_cell.length_b   1.000
_cell.length_c   1.000
_cell.angle_alpha   90.00
_cell.angle_beta   90.00
_cell.angle_gamma   90.00
#
_symmetry.space_group_name_H-M   'P 1'
#
loop_
_entity.id
_entity.type
_entity.pdbx_description
1 polymer ?
#
loop_
_entity_poly.entity_id
_entity_poly.type
_entity_poly.pdbx_seq_one_letter_code
_entity_poly.pdbx_strand_id
1 'polypeptide(L)'
;MYVCTSNAKITNPLPGGQMKTIRLPIINVRHLDDFFLDNNGHLKAISALELHKIHEVERSAWAQMNSVYHFITKEMIEWLKEKIEGRSAVEICAGNGGIARLLGIPATDSYYETEPNGIDYCLKKGIRPVFPAADVIKMEANEAITYDKPKVAIGAFVPQIYLHSDVNSDNPGKTWGVDEVLLLKKVQTYIMLGNEIVDKGKRIFKLPHQTYRLPWQITRANEQALNRIWIWDKRIMKVR
;
A
#
# COMPACT_ATOMS: atom_id res chain seq x y z
N MET A 1 27.31 12.47 2.86
CA MET A 1 27.07 12.11 1.44
C MET A 1 26.50 10.69 1.41
N TYR A 2 25.18 10.52 1.54
CA TYR A 2 24.56 9.19 1.54
C TYR A 2 24.20 8.80 0.11
N VAL A 3 25.12 8.10 -0.57
CA VAL A 3 24.80 7.29 -1.74
C VAL A 3 24.14 6.02 -1.20
N CYS A 4 22.81 5.97 -1.20
CA CYS A 4 22.10 4.77 -0.77
C CYS A 4 22.09 3.80 -1.95
N THR A 5 22.93 2.77 -1.86
CA THR A 5 22.96 1.66 -2.80
C THR A 5 21.68 0.84 -2.62
N SER A 6 20.64 1.09 -3.41
CA SER A 6 19.58 0.11 -3.52
C SER A 6 20.18 -1.15 -4.16
N ASN A 7 20.47 -2.17 -3.37
CA ASN A 7 20.68 -3.54 -3.87
C ASN A 7 19.33 -4.12 -4.33
N ALA A 8 18.53 -3.34 -5.06
CA ALA A 8 17.29 -3.77 -5.66
C ALA A 8 17.64 -4.84 -6.70
N LYS A 9 17.40 -6.09 -6.34
CA LYS A 9 17.54 -7.24 -7.23
C LYS A 9 16.20 -7.41 -7.95
N ILE A 10 16.19 -7.25 -9.26
CA ILE A 10 15.10 -7.79 -10.08
C ILE A 10 15.46 -9.25 -10.33
N THR A 11 14.63 -10.17 -9.85
CA THR A 11 14.72 -11.60 -10.15
C THR A 11 13.70 -11.94 -11.22
N ASN A 12 14.16 -12.14 -12.45
CA ASN A 12 13.35 -12.75 -13.49
C ASN A 12 13.69 -14.24 -13.59
N PRO A 13 12.71 -15.14 -13.63
CA PRO A 13 12.97 -16.55 -13.92
C PRO A 13 13.45 -16.69 -15.37
N LEU A 14 14.63 -17.29 -15.57
CA LEU A 14 15.05 -17.78 -16.88
C LEU A 14 14.48 -19.19 -17.12
N PRO A 15 14.33 -19.61 -18.39
CA PRO A 15 14.09 -21.01 -18.71
C PRO A 15 15.18 -21.89 -18.06
N GLY A 16 14.77 -22.89 -17.27
CA GLY A 16 15.68 -23.77 -16.54
C GLY A 16 15.95 -23.40 -15.07
N GLY A 17 15.19 -22.48 -14.47
CA GLY A 17 15.21 -22.24 -13.01
C GLY A 17 16.40 -21.41 -12.51
N GLN A 18 17.24 -20.86 -13.39
CA GLN A 18 18.29 -19.92 -13.01
C GLN A 18 17.68 -18.53 -12.74
N MET A 19 18.01 -17.96 -11.58
CA MET A 19 17.67 -16.57 -11.26
C MET A 19 18.73 -15.62 -11.82
N LYS A 20 18.37 -14.78 -12.79
CA LYS A 20 19.24 -13.66 -13.19
C LYS A 20 19.05 -12.52 -12.20
N THR A 21 20.07 -12.24 -11.40
CA THR A 21 20.09 -11.04 -10.56
C THR A 21 20.60 -9.87 -11.40
N ILE A 22 19.70 -9.02 -11.86
CA ILE A 22 20.10 -7.76 -12.51
C ILE A 22 20.31 -6.74 -11.39
N ARG A 23 21.54 -6.23 -11.24
CA ARG A 23 21.80 -5.04 -10.43
C ARG A 23 21.26 -3.84 -11.22
N LEU A 24 20.25 -3.17 -10.69
CA LEU A 24 19.84 -1.89 -11.25
C LEU A 24 21.00 -0.90 -11.12
N PRO A 25 21.23 -0.03 -12.13
CA PRO A 25 22.20 1.04 -12.02
C PRO A 25 21.85 1.91 -10.80
N ILE A 26 22.87 2.53 -10.19
CA ILE A 26 22.64 3.55 -9.17
C ILE A 26 22.02 4.75 -9.89
N ILE A 27 20.70 4.89 -9.79
CA ILE A 27 19.95 6.01 -10.38
C ILE A 27 19.78 7.07 -9.31
N ASN A 28 20.25 8.29 -9.57
CA ASN A 28 19.97 9.43 -8.71
C ASN A 28 18.58 10.00 -9.04
N VAL A 29 17.61 9.62 -8.23
CA VAL A 29 16.20 10.03 -8.37
C VAL A 29 15.80 11.19 -7.47
N ARG A 30 16.74 11.83 -6.75
CA ARG A 30 16.41 12.95 -5.83
C ARG A 30 15.82 14.16 -6.55
N HIS A 31 16.10 14.31 -7.84
CA HIS A 31 15.49 15.35 -8.67
C HIS A 31 13.96 15.22 -8.76
N LEU A 32 13.40 14.06 -8.38
CA LEU A 32 11.95 13.82 -8.35
C LEU A 32 11.32 14.21 -7.00
N ASP A 33 12.10 14.60 -5.97
CA ASP A 33 11.56 14.99 -4.66
C ASP A 33 10.61 16.19 -4.82
N ASP A 34 11.02 17.23 -5.54
CA ASP A 34 10.18 18.41 -5.82
C ASP A 34 8.95 18.07 -6.67
N PHE A 35 8.97 16.96 -7.40
CA PHE A 35 7.82 16.49 -8.17
C PHE A 35 6.84 15.74 -7.28
N PHE A 36 7.30 14.86 -6.39
CA PHE A 36 6.45 14.00 -5.56
C PHE A 36 6.04 14.59 -4.22
N LEU A 37 6.84 15.50 -3.66
CA LEU A 37 6.66 16.03 -2.31
C LEU A 37 6.24 17.49 -2.32
N ASP A 38 5.47 17.89 -1.31
CA ASP A 38 5.19 19.29 -1.00
C ASP A 38 6.30 19.91 -0.14
N ASN A 39 6.15 21.19 0.23
CA ASN A 39 7.13 21.91 1.04
C ASN A 39 7.30 21.35 2.47
N ASN A 40 6.40 20.47 2.92
CA ASN A 40 6.47 19.80 4.21
C ASN A 40 7.03 18.37 4.07
N GLY A 41 7.40 17.94 2.86
CA GLY A 41 7.87 16.58 2.60
C GLY A 41 6.74 15.54 2.50
N HIS A 42 5.48 15.96 2.35
CA HIS A 42 4.35 15.05 2.17
C HIS A 42 4.10 14.73 0.69
N LEU A 43 3.59 13.52 0.42
CA LEU A 43 3.19 13.14 -0.93
C LEU A 43 2.09 14.05 -1.49
N LYS A 44 2.27 14.50 -2.72
CA LYS A 44 1.27 15.25 -3.49
C LYS A 44 0.34 14.32 -4.26
N ALA A 45 -0.87 14.79 -4.51
CA ALA A 45 -1.74 14.22 -5.54
C ALA A 45 -1.29 14.72 -6.93
N ILE A 46 -0.84 13.80 -7.78
CA ILE A 46 -0.33 14.09 -9.13
C ILE A 46 -1.23 13.37 -10.14
N SER A 47 -1.61 14.01 -11.26
CA SER A 47 -2.44 13.27 -12.23
C SER A 47 -1.69 12.06 -12.78
N ALA A 48 -2.43 11.01 -13.10
CA ALA A 48 -1.83 9.81 -13.70
C ALA A 48 -1.07 10.14 -15.00
N LEU A 49 -1.59 11.09 -15.78
CA LEU A 49 -0.95 11.58 -16.99
C LEU A 49 0.48 12.11 -16.73
N GLU A 50 0.67 12.95 -15.71
CA GLU A 50 2.00 13.47 -15.38
C GLU A 50 2.92 12.37 -14.82
N LEU A 51 2.39 11.44 -14.03
CA LEU A 51 3.16 10.30 -13.52
C LEU A 51 3.66 9.37 -14.63
N HIS A 52 2.91 9.21 -15.71
CA HIS A 52 3.31 8.42 -16.87
C HIS A 52 4.41 9.07 -17.71
N LYS A 53 4.65 10.38 -17.56
CA LYS A 53 5.80 11.05 -18.19
C LYS A 53 7.13 10.68 -17.53
N ILE A 54 7.10 10.23 -16.28
CA ILE A 54 8.28 9.75 -15.57
C ILE A 54 8.56 8.30 -15.99
N HIS A 55 9.81 8.03 -16.35
CA HIS A 55 10.22 6.68 -16.71
C HIS A 55 9.97 5.70 -15.55
N GLU A 56 9.40 4.54 -15.85
CA GLU A 56 8.94 3.59 -14.82
C GLU A 56 10.05 3.18 -13.84
N VAL A 57 11.26 2.95 -14.36
CA VAL A 57 12.41 2.58 -13.53
C VAL A 57 12.78 3.68 -12.53
N GLU A 58 12.72 4.95 -12.92
CA GLU A 58 13.03 6.08 -12.03
C GLU A 58 11.95 6.24 -10.97
N ARG A 59 10.68 6.17 -11.38
CA ARG A 59 9.53 6.21 -10.47
C ARG A 59 9.61 5.10 -9.42
N SER A 60 9.85 3.86 -9.83
CA SER A 60 9.96 2.71 -8.92
C SER A 60 11.18 2.81 -8.00
N ALA A 61 12.33 3.30 -8.50
CA ALA A 61 13.50 3.54 -7.68
C ALA A 61 13.24 4.62 -6.61
N TRP A 62 12.58 5.72 -6.99
CA TRP A 62 12.20 6.78 -6.06
C TRP A 62 11.24 6.27 -4.98
N ALA A 63 10.22 5.51 -5.38
CA ALA A 63 9.27 4.90 -4.44
C ALA A 63 9.97 3.96 -3.45
N GLN A 64 10.88 3.11 -3.91
CA GLN A 64 11.65 2.24 -3.03
C GLN A 64 12.55 3.02 -2.07
N MET A 65 13.19 4.08 -2.55
CA MET A 65 14.05 4.93 -1.72
C MET A 65 13.27 5.66 -0.65
N ASN A 66 12.01 6.03 -0.90
CA ASN A 66 11.17 6.79 0.03
C ASN A 66 10.10 5.95 0.73
N SER A 67 10.19 4.61 0.64
CA SER A 67 9.23 3.67 1.23
C SER A 67 7.78 3.92 0.79
N VAL A 68 7.57 4.39 -0.44
CA VAL A 68 6.25 4.70 -1.03
C VAL A 68 5.76 3.50 -1.82
N TYR A 69 4.65 2.90 -1.40
CA TYR A 69 4.08 1.72 -2.07
C TYR A 69 3.06 2.08 -3.15
N HIS A 70 2.36 3.19 -2.96
CA HIS A 70 1.32 3.66 -3.86
C HIS A 70 1.54 5.16 -4.17
N PHE A 71 1.56 5.52 -5.45
CA PHE A 71 1.57 6.92 -5.84
C PHE A 71 0.16 7.48 -5.75
N ILE A 72 0.02 8.70 -5.24
CA ILE A 72 -1.30 9.28 -5.02
C ILE A 72 -1.70 10.08 -6.25
N THR A 73 -2.75 9.63 -6.92
CA THR A 73 -3.26 10.31 -8.10
C THR A 73 -4.46 11.17 -7.79
N LYS A 74 -4.64 12.27 -8.54
CA LYS A 74 -5.83 13.13 -8.39
C LYS A 74 -7.10 12.32 -8.68
N GLU A 75 -7.04 11.49 -9.71
CA GLU A 75 -8.10 10.58 -10.12
C GLU A 75 -8.45 9.57 -9.02
N MET A 76 -7.44 9.03 -8.32
CA MET A 76 -7.66 8.16 -7.17
C MET A 76 -8.40 8.88 -6.06
N ILE A 77 -7.98 10.10 -5.70
CA ILE A 77 -8.60 10.87 -4.61
C ILE A 77 -10.05 11.19 -4.94
N GLU A 78 -10.36 11.64 -6.16
CA GLU A 78 -11.75 11.90 -6.57
C GLU A 78 -12.58 10.62 -6.58
N TRP A 79 -12.05 9.51 -7.12
CA TRP A 79 -12.74 8.23 -7.10
C TRP A 79 -12.98 7.71 -5.67
N LEU A 80 -12.02 7.87 -4.76
CA LEU A 80 -12.19 7.48 -3.35
C LEU A 80 -13.24 8.34 -2.65
N LYS A 81 -13.30 9.66 -2.91
CA LYS A 81 -14.37 10.53 -2.39
C LYS A 81 -15.75 10.05 -2.85
N GLU A 82 -15.88 9.71 -4.13
CA GLU A 82 -17.10 9.14 -4.68
C GLU A 82 -17.47 7.81 -4.02
N LYS A 83 -16.49 6.95 -3.67
CA LYS A 83 -16.76 5.70 -2.94
C LYS A 83 -17.03 5.90 -1.46
N ILE A 84 -16.46 6.92 -0.82
CA ILE A 84 -16.74 7.24 0.58
C ILE A 84 -18.16 7.79 0.72
N GLU A 85 -18.64 8.59 -0.23
CA GLU A 85 -20.00 9.14 -0.24
C GLU A 85 -20.33 9.93 1.06
N GLY A 86 -19.36 10.70 1.57
CA GLY A 86 -19.51 11.48 2.81
C GLY A 86 -19.62 10.67 4.11
N ARG A 87 -19.44 9.34 4.05
CA ARG A 87 -19.45 8.47 5.24
C ARG A 87 -18.16 8.66 6.06
N SER A 88 -18.21 8.35 7.35
CA SER A 88 -16.99 8.29 8.17
C SER A 88 -16.03 7.25 7.61
N ALA A 89 -14.78 7.66 7.41
CA ALA A 89 -13.74 6.84 6.82
C ALA A 89 -12.44 6.95 7.61
N VAL A 90 -11.59 5.93 7.51
CA VAL A 90 -10.22 5.93 8.04
C VAL A 90 -9.28 5.27 7.03
N GLU A 91 -8.05 5.77 6.93
CA GLU A 91 -6.97 5.02 6.30
C GLU A 91 -6.25 4.17 7.35
N ILE A 92 -6.18 2.86 7.11
CA ILE A 92 -5.42 1.91 7.93
C ILE A 92 -4.12 1.52 7.24
N CYS A 93 -3.10 1.18 8.03
CA CYS A 93 -1.75 0.90 7.52
C CYS A 93 -1.26 2.04 6.62
N ALA A 94 -1.49 3.27 7.08
CA ALA A 94 -1.38 4.46 6.26
C ALA A 94 0.06 4.77 5.83
N GLY A 95 1.06 4.17 6.48
CA GLY A 95 2.46 4.49 6.25
C GLY A 95 2.71 5.98 6.42
N ASN A 96 2.96 6.71 5.33
CA ASN A 96 3.17 8.16 5.37
C ASN A 96 1.88 9.02 5.42
N GLY A 97 0.70 8.39 5.48
CA GLY A 97 -0.59 9.06 5.64
C GLY A 97 -1.07 9.84 4.42
N GLY A 98 -0.49 9.61 3.25
CA GLY A 98 -0.76 10.46 2.09
C GLY A 98 -2.21 10.41 1.61
N ILE A 99 -2.86 9.25 1.59
CA ILE A 99 -4.24 9.13 1.10
C ILE A 99 -5.19 9.84 2.07
N ALA A 100 -5.07 9.56 3.37
CA ALA A 100 -5.87 10.17 4.41
C ALA A 100 -5.75 11.69 4.42
N ARG A 101 -4.53 12.22 4.34
CA ARG A 101 -4.26 13.66 4.33
C ARG A 101 -4.98 14.37 3.17
N LEU A 102 -4.96 13.77 1.99
CA LEU A 102 -5.59 14.35 0.80
C LEU A 102 -7.12 14.16 0.77
N LEU A 103 -7.64 13.16 1.49
CA LEU A 103 -9.08 12.97 1.69
C LEU A 103 -9.64 13.75 2.88
N GLY A 104 -8.79 14.26 3.77
CA GLY A 104 -9.20 14.89 5.02
C GLY A 104 -9.82 13.91 6.02
N ILE A 105 -9.32 12.68 6.09
CA ILE A 105 -9.80 11.63 7.01
C ILE A 105 -8.68 11.21 7.98
N PRO A 106 -8.99 10.56 9.12
CA PRO A 106 -7.97 10.02 10.02
C PRO A 106 -7.08 8.97 9.34
N ALA A 107 -5.80 8.96 9.71
CA ALA A 107 -4.79 8.03 9.24
C ALA A 107 -4.24 7.24 10.43
N THR A 108 -4.17 5.91 10.33
CA THR A 108 -3.62 5.07 11.39
C THR A 108 -2.59 4.09 10.84
N ASP A 109 -1.54 3.86 11.63
CA ASP A 109 -0.51 2.86 11.34
C ASP A 109 0.00 2.28 12.65
N SER A 110 0.44 1.02 12.66
CA SER A 110 0.96 0.40 13.89
C SER A 110 2.35 0.89 14.28
N TYR A 111 3.05 1.52 13.35
CA TYR A 111 4.45 1.92 13.48
C TYR A 111 5.38 0.71 13.67
N TYR A 112 4.95 -0.50 13.31
CA TYR A 112 5.75 -1.73 13.48
C TYR A 112 7.15 -1.58 12.88
N GLU A 113 7.27 -0.96 11.70
CA GLU A 113 8.55 -0.76 11.00
C GLU A 113 9.48 0.28 11.66
N THR A 114 9.02 1.00 12.68
CA THR A 114 9.86 1.91 13.48
C THR A 114 10.45 1.23 14.72
N GLU A 115 9.93 0.06 15.10
CA GLU A 115 10.41 -0.72 16.23
C GLU A 115 11.66 -1.54 15.82
N PRO A 116 12.57 -1.90 16.76
CA PRO A 116 13.81 -2.60 16.43
C PRO A 116 13.62 -3.87 15.58
N ASN A 117 12.60 -4.68 15.89
CA ASN A 117 12.29 -5.90 15.15
C ASN A 117 11.74 -5.61 13.74
N GLY A 118 10.99 -4.52 13.56
CA GLY A 118 10.50 -4.10 12.26
C GLY A 118 11.60 -3.54 11.37
N ILE A 119 12.49 -2.73 11.95
CA ILE A 119 13.68 -2.23 11.25
C ILE A 119 14.55 -3.40 10.77
N ASP A 120 14.88 -4.34 11.66
CA ASP A 120 15.68 -5.52 11.32
C ASP A 120 15.02 -6.37 10.21
N TYR A 121 13.70 -6.58 10.29
CA TYR A 121 12.93 -7.26 9.24
C TYR A 121 13.08 -6.56 7.88
N CYS A 122 12.89 -5.24 7.85
CA CYS A 122 12.98 -4.45 6.62
C CYS A 122 14.40 -4.50 6.01
N LEU A 123 15.43 -4.30 6.84
CA LEU A 123 16.82 -4.33 6.39
C LEU A 123 17.22 -5.70 5.83
N LYS A 124 16.82 -6.80 6.49
CA LYS A 124 17.07 -8.18 6.00
C LYS A 124 16.39 -8.46 4.65
N LYS A 125 15.27 -7.80 4.37
CA LYS A 125 14.55 -7.89 3.10
C LYS A 125 15.04 -6.89 2.04
N GLY A 126 16.01 -6.05 2.37
CA GLY A 126 16.51 -5.01 1.47
C GLY A 126 15.48 -3.92 1.16
N ILE A 127 14.50 -3.72 2.06
CA ILE A 127 13.51 -2.66 1.97
C ILE A 127 13.79 -1.59 3.02
N ARG A 128 13.51 -0.33 2.69
CA ARG A 128 13.61 0.77 3.66
C ARG A 128 12.38 0.71 4.57
N PRO A 129 12.55 0.80 5.90
CA PRO A 129 11.41 0.94 6.81
C PRO A 129 10.58 2.18 6.48
N VAL A 130 9.27 2.10 6.64
CA VAL A 130 8.36 3.24 6.62
C VAL A 130 8.44 3.96 7.97
N PHE A 131 8.62 5.27 7.92
CA PHE A 131 8.48 6.14 9.08
C PHE A 131 7.23 6.99 8.87
N PRO A 132 6.14 6.69 9.59
CA PRO A 132 4.91 7.46 9.45
C PRO A 132 5.10 8.94 9.74
N ALA A 133 4.30 9.77 9.08
CA ALA A 133 4.29 11.22 9.31
C ALA A 133 3.65 11.54 10.68
N ALA A 134 3.94 12.72 11.22
CA ALA A 134 3.51 13.11 12.57
C ALA A 134 1.98 13.18 12.76
N ASP A 135 1.23 13.32 11.67
CA ASP A 135 -0.23 13.32 11.63
C ASP A 135 -0.86 11.92 11.48
N VAL A 136 -0.04 10.87 11.38
CA VAL A 136 -0.50 9.47 11.39
C VAL A 136 -0.57 8.98 12.84
N ILE A 137 -1.74 8.51 13.25
CA ILE A 137 -1.97 8.03 14.62
C ILE A 137 -1.34 6.64 14.77
N LYS A 138 -0.49 6.47 15.79
CA LYS A 138 0.05 5.14 16.15
C LYS A 138 -1.06 4.29 16.75
N MET A 139 -1.67 3.44 15.94
CA MET A 139 -2.76 2.55 16.32
C MET A 139 -2.89 1.40 15.33
N GLU A 140 -3.05 0.18 15.85
CA GLU A 140 -3.28 -1.01 15.01
C GLU A 140 -4.60 -0.90 14.25
N ALA A 141 -4.65 -1.43 13.02
CA ALA A 141 -5.81 -1.28 12.15
C ALA A 141 -7.11 -1.79 12.80
N ASN A 142 -7.10 -3.00 13.36
CA ASN A 142 -8.30 -3.56 14.00
C ASN A 142 -8.74 -2.78 15.26
N GLU A 143 -7.80 -2.12 15.94
CA GLU A 143 -8.06 -1.25 17.10
C GLU A 143 -8.71 0.07 16.64
N ALA A 144 -8.13 0.74 15.64
CA ALA A 144 -8.67 1.96 15.04
C ALA A 144 -10.12 1.78 14.56
N ILE A 145 -10.41 0.67 13.88
CA ILE A 145 -11.78 0.36 13.45
C ILE A 145 -12.75 0.18 14.64
N THR A 146 -12.26 -0.30 15.78
CA THR A 146 -13.07 -0.48 16.99
C THR A 146 -13.30 0.84 17.72
N TYR A 147 -12.28 1.68 17.76
CA TYR A 147 -12.29 2.97 18.43
C TYR A 147 -13.11 4.01 17.65
N ASP A 148 -12.76 4.26 16.38
CA ASP A 148 -13.39 5.28 15.54
C ASP A 148 -14.75 4.85 14.97
N LYS A 149 -15.01 3.54 14.90
CA LYS A 149 -16.21 2.93 14.29
C LYS A 149 -16.53 3.52 12.90
N PRO A 150 -15.56 3.58 11.97
CA PRO A 150 -15.78 4.16 10.67
C PRO A 150 -16.70 3.27 9.84
N LYS A 151 -17.46 3.89 8.93
CA LYS A 151 -18.26 3.15 7.94
C LYS A 151 -17.39 2.61 6.81
N VAL A 152 -16.29 3.29 6.48
CA VAL A 152 -15.37 2.93 5.39
C VAL A 152 -13.95 2.78 5.93
N ALA A 153 -13.29 1.67 5.61
CA ALA A 153 -11.84 1.54 5.79
C ALA A 153 -11.14 1.53 4.44
N ILE A 154 -10.02 2.24 4.33
CA ILE A 154 -9.17 2.28 3.14
C ILE A 154 -7.77 1.82 3.55
N GLY A 155 -7.12 1.01 2.73
CA GLY A 155 -5.72 0.66 2.94
C GLY A 155 -5.01 0.33 1.64
N ALA A 156 -3.72 0.61 1.56
CA ALA A 156 -2.88 0.29 0.43
C ALA A 156 -1.77 -0.69 0.84
N PHE A 157 -1.61 -1.79 0.10
CA PHE A 157 -0.60 -2.84 0.38
C PHE A 157 -0.66 -3.37 1.83
N VAL A 158 -1.88 -3.55 2.34
CA VAL A 158 -2.14 -3.90 3.74
C VAL A 158 -1.54 -5.28 4.06
N PRO A 159 -0.69 -5.43 5.08
CA PRO A 159 -0.19 -6.74 5.49
C PRO A 159 -1.30 -7.57 6.16
N GLN A 160 -1.35 -8.87 5.86
CA GLN A 160 -2.24 -9.79 6.58
C GLN A 160 -1.53 -10.37 7.80
N ILE A 161 -2.23 -10.48 8.93
CA ILE A 161 -1.72 -11.20 10.11
C ILE A 161 -1.71 -12.71 9.88
N TYR A 162 -0.64 -13.37 10.30
CA TYR A 162 -0.46 -14.81 10.25
C TYR A 162 -1.48 -15.49 11.17
N LEU A 163 -2.14 -16.51 10.62
CA LEU A 163 -2.89 -17.50 11.38
C LEU A 163 -2.41 -18.88 10.96
N HIS A 164 -2.42 -19.84 11.88
CA HIS A 164 -1.93 -21.18 11.61
C HIS A 164 -2.65 -21.85 10.40
N SER A 165 -3.92 -21.50 10.17
CA SER A 165 -4.70 -21.93 9.00
C SER A 165 -4.09 -21.56 7.64
N ASP A 166 -3.17 -20.61 7.61
CA ASP A 166 -2.62 -20.03 6.39
C ASP A 166 -1.21 -20.54 6.08
N VAL A 167 -0.69 -21.52 6.85
CA VAL A 167 0.67 -22.04 6.69
C VAL A 167 1.00 -22.51 5.26
N ASN A 168 -0.02 -22.96 4.51
CA ASN A 168 0.11 -23.41 3.12
C ASN A 168 -0.44 -22.39 2.09
N SER A 169 -0.73 -21.15 2.50
CA SER A 169 -1.16 -20.09 1.60
C SER A 169 0.04 -19.49 0.84
N ASP A 170 -0.20 -19.00 -0.38
CA ASP A 170 0.77 -18.17 -1.12
C ASP A 170 1.16 -16.89 -0.35
N ASN A 171 0.31 -16.46 0.59
CA ASN A 171 0.60 -15.40 1.55
C ASN A 171 0.16 -15.86 2.95
N PRO A 172 1.06 -16.46 3.74
CA PRO A 172 0.73 -16.96 5.06
C PRO A 172 0.48 -15.83 6.07
N GLY A 173 0.72 -14.57 5.70
CA GLY A 173 0.70 -13.43 6.61
C GLY A 173 2.01 -13.28 7.40
N LYS A 174 2.02 -12.36 8.36
CA LYS A 174 3.17 -12.06 9.22
C LYS A 174 2.78 -12.12 10.69
N THR A 175 3.75 -12.17 11.61
CA THR A 175 3.46 -12.09 13.06
C THR A 175 2.81 -10.76 13.48
N TRP A 176 2.79 -9.80 12.55
CA TRP A 176 2.14 -8.50 12.60
C TRP A 176 1.20 -8.34 11.39
N GLY A 177 0.36 -7.31 11.41
CA GLY A 177 -0.54 -6.98 10.31
C GLY A 177 -2.00 -7.10 10.70
N VAL A 178 -2.88 -7.09 9.71
CA VAL A 178 -4.31 -6.88 9.92
C VAL A 178 -5.05 -8.20 9.86
N ASP A 179 -5.95 -8.43 10.82
CA ASP A 179 -7.02 -9.40 10.65
C ASP A 179 -8.13 -8.76 9.81
N GLU A 180 -7.97 -8.81 8.49
CA GLU A 180 -8.91 -8.21 7.55
C GLU A 180 -10.30 -8.87 7.59
N VAL A 181 -10.39 -10.15 8.00
CA VAL A 181 -11.67 -10.84 8.18
C VAL A 181 -12.43 -10.27 9.38
N LEU A 182 -11.74 -10.00 10.48
CA LEU A 182 -12.32 -9.30 11.63
C LEU A 182 -12.69 -7.85 11.29
N LEU A 183 -11.84 -7.15 10.54
CA LEU A 183 -12.09 -5.78 10.09
C LEU A 183 -13.39 -5.69 9.28
N LEU A 184 -13.59 -6.60 8.31
CA LEU A 184 -14.77 -6.62 7.46
C LEU A 184 -16.07 -6.78 8.25
N LYS A 185 -16.05 -7.39 9.44
CA LYS A 185 -17.24 -7.48 10.30
C LYS A 185 -17.66 -6.13 10.87
N LYS A 186 -16.72 -5.19 11.06
CA LYS A 186 -16.92 -3.92 11.77
C LYS A 186 -17.20 -2.71 10.86
N VAL A 187 -16.84 -2.78 9.58
CA VAL A 187 -17.09 -1.71 8.60
C VAL A 187 -18.22 -2.04 7.63
N GLN A 188 -18.76 -1.04 6.94
CA GLN A 188 -19.72 -1.24 5.84
C GLN A 188 -18.99 -1.51 4.53
N THR A 189 -17.92 -0.77 4.27
CA THR A 189 -17.09 -0.87 3.07
C THR A 189 -15.61 -0.97 3.46
N TYR A 190 -14.89 -1.91 2.88
CA TYR A 190 -13.43 -1.94 2.90
C TYR A 190 -12.90 -1.81 1.47
N ILE A 191 -11.99 -0.85 1.26
CA ILE A 191 -11.35 -0.57 -0.04
C ILE A 191 -9.86 -0.87 0.12
N MET A 192 -9.37 -1.88 -0.59
CA MET A 192 -7.96 -2.24 -0.59
C MET A 192 -7.34 -1.92 -1.94
N LEU A 193 -6.27 -1.14 -1.95
CA LEU A 193 -5.46 -0.85 -3.12
C LEU A 193 -4.20 -1.72 -3.07
N GLY A 194 -3.90 -2.45 -4.15
CA GLY A 194 -2.71 -3.30 -4.16
C GLY A 194 -2.42 -3.90 -5.52
N ASN A 195 -1.81 -5.09 -5.53
CA ASN A 195 -1.34 -5.77 -6.73
C ASN A 195 -1.57 -7.28 -6.63
N GLU A 196 -2.09 -7.91 -7.71
CA GLU A 196 -2.48 -9.33 -7.68
C GLU A 196 -1.35 -10.29 -7.33
N ILE A 197 -0.09 -9.95 -7.63
CA ILE A 197 1.05 -10.79 -7.24
C ILE A 197 1.39 -10.60 -5.76
N VAL A 198 1.40 -9.35 -5.28
CA VAL A 198 1.83 -9.01 -3.92
C VAL A 198 0.80 -9.46 -2.89
N ASP A 199 -0.48 -9.28 -3.21
CA ASP A 199 -1.60 -9.53 -2.30
C ASP A 199 -2.19 -10.94 -2.47
N LYS A 200 -1.66 -11.74 -3.42
CA LYS A 200 -2.12 -13.11 -3.71
C LYS A 200 -2.28 -13.93 -2.42
N GLY A 201 -3.33 -14.73 -2.32
CA GLY A 201 -3.50 -15.66 -1.20
C GLY A 201 -4.06 -15.08 0.10
N LYS A 202 -4.39 -13.77 0.14
CA LYS A 202 -5.14 -13.18 1.26
C LYS A 202 -6.47 -13.90 1.52
N ARG A 203 -6.82 -14.09 2.79
CA ARG A 203 -8.04 -14.78 3.24
C ARG A 203 -9.30 -14.12 2.69
N ILE A 204 -9.34 -12.79 2.68
CA ILE A 204 -10.51 -12.01 2.29
C ILE A 204 -10.86 -12.12 0.79
N PHE A 205 -9.93 -12.56 -0.06
CA PHE A 205 -10.22 -12.78 -1.48
C PHE A 205 -11.17 -13.96 -1.73
N LYS A 206 -11.41 -14.82 -0.73
CA LYS A 206 -12.45 -15.86 -0.79
C LYS A 206 -13.87 -15.31 -0.58
N LEU A 207 -13.99 -14.08 -0.09
CA LEU A 207 -15.27 -13.42 0.15
C LEU A 207 -15.72 -12.66 -1.11
N PRO A 208 -17.03 -12.50 -1.34
CA PRO A 208 -17.52 -11.70 -2.47
C PRO A 208 -16.98 -10.27 -2.41
N HIS A 209 -16.49 -9.77 -3.54
CA HIS A 209 -15.95 -8.43 -3.67
C HIS A 209 -16.05 -7.95 -5.11
N GLN A 210 -15.90 -6.64 -5.29
CA GLN A 210 -15.73 -6.03 -6.60
C GLN A 210 -14.24 -5.79 -6.85
N THR A 211 -13.82 -5.98 -8.10
CA THR A 211 -12.44 -5.75 -8.52
C THR A 211 -12.42 -4.70 -9.61
N TYR A 212 -11.56 -3.70 -9.45
CA TYR A 212 -11.37 -2.61 -10.39
C TYR A 212 -9.93 -2.61 -10.88
N ARG A 213 -9.77 -2.43 -12.20
CA ARG A 213 -8.49 -2.11 -12.84
C ARG A 213 -8.63 -0.72 -13.42
N LEU A 214 -7.91 0.24 -12.83
CA LEU A 214 -8.02 1.64 -13.20
C LEU A 214 -6.66 2.14 -13.71
N PRO A 215 -6.60 2.81 -14.87
CA PRO A 215 -5.34 3.18 -15.50
C PRO A 215 -4.54 4.18 -14.67
N TRP A 216 -5.20 4.92 -13.78
CA TRP A 216 -4.56 5.86 -12.88
C TRP A 216 -3.92 5.19 -11.64
N GLN A 217 -4.06 3.89 -11.46
CA GLN A 217 -3.49 3.19 -10.32
C GLN A 217 -2.02 2.85 -10.58
N ILE A 218 -1.13 3.66 -10.01
CA ILE A 218 0.31 3.54 -10.18
C ILE A 218 0.95 3.22 -8.83
N THR A 219 1.72 2.14 -8.79
CA THR A 219 2.34 1.62 -7.56
C THR A 219 3.84 1.40 -7.76
N ARG A 220 4.54 0.96 -6.71
CA ARG A 220 5.94 0.53 -6.82
C ARG A 220 6.13 -0.88 -7.36
N ALA A 221 5.05 -1.63 -7.62
CA ALA A 221 5.14 -3.01 -8.06
C ALA A 221 5.74 -3.10 -9.47
N ASN A 222 6.44 -4.20 -9.79
CA ASN A 222 7.05 -4.36 -11.11
C ASN A 222 6.01 -4.52 -12.22
N GLU A 223 4.88 -5.16 -11.91
CA GLU A 223 3.82 -5.43 -12.90
C GLU A 223 2.64 -4.49 -12.69
N GLN A 224 2.72 -3.28 -13.27
CA GLN A 224 1.67 -2.25 -13.17
C GLN A 224 0.31 -2.75 -13.70
N ALA A 225 0.31 -3.62 -14.70
CA ALA A 225 -0.89 -4.21 -15.27
C ALA A 225 -1.69 -5.07 -14.27
N LEU A 226 -1.07 -5.47 -13.15
CA LEU A 226 -1.66 -6.27 -12.08
C LEU A 226 -2.09 -5.45 -10.87
N ASN A 227 -1.94 -4.12 -10.92
CA ASN A 227 -2.53 -3.25 -9.91
C ASN A 227 -4.06 -3.38 -9.93
N ARG A 228 -4.65 -3.53 -8.75
CA ARG A 228 -6.09 -3.66 -8.55
C ARG A 228 -6.55 -2.85 -7.36
N ILE A 229 -7.82 -2.49 -7.40
CA ILE A 229 -8.57 -2.04 -6.22
C ILE A 229 -9.67 -3.07 -5.98
N TRP A 230 -9.74 -3.58 -4.75
CA TRP A 230 -10.77 -4.50 -4.32
C TRP A 230 -11.70 -3.81 -3.32
N ILE A 231 -13.00 -4.00 -3.49
CA ILE A 231 -14.02 -3.43 -2.61
C ILE A 231 -14.90 -4.54 -2.05
N TRP A 232 -14.97 -4.61 -0.72
CA TRP A 232 -15.96 -5.38 0.01
C TRP A 232 -17.02 -4.43 0.57
N ASP A 233 -18.15 -4.29 -0.13
CA ASP A 233 -19.27 -3.44 0.30
C ASP A 233 -20.51 -4.28 0.70
N LYS A 234 -20.86 -4.23 1.98
CA LYS A 234 -22.04 -4.94 2.52
C LYS A 234 -23.37 -4.44 1.94
N ARG A 235 -23.43 -3.20 1.45
CA ARG A 235 -24.64 -2.62 0.84
C ARG A 235 -24.98 -3.30 -0.48
N ILE A 236 -23.96 -3.73 -1.22
CA ILE A 236 -24.11 -4.40 -2.52
C ILE A 236 -24.25 -5.91 -2.32
N MET A 237 -23.49 -6.49 -1.39
CA MET A 237 -23.52 -7.94 -1.13
C MET A 237 -24.80 -8.46 -0.50
N LYS A 238 -25.56 -7.62 0.22
CA LYS A 238 -26.84 -8.02 0.84
C LYS A 238 -28.02 -8.11 -0.16
N VAL A 239 -27.81 -7.75 -1.42
CA VAL A 239 -28.84 -7.79 -2.48
C VAL A 239 -28.81 -9.15 -3.22
N ARG A 240 -28.38 -10.23 -2.56
CA ARG A 240 -28.38 -11.59 -3.10
C ARG A 240 -28.98 -12.57 -2.11
#